data_AF-A0A352XJG0-F1
#
_entry.id   AF-A0A352XJG0-F1
#
_cell.length_a   1.000
_cell.length_b   1.000
_cell.length_c   1.000
_cell.angle_alpha   90.00
_cell.angle_beta   90.00
_cell.angle_gamma   90.00
#
_symmetry.space_group_name_H-M   'P 1'
#
loop_
_entity.id
_entity.type
_entity.pdbx_description
1 polymer ?
#
loop_
_entity_poly.entity_id
_entity_poly.type
_entity_poly.pdbx_seq_one_letter_code
_entity_poly.pdbx_strand_id
1 'polypeptide(L)' 'MLGSTQGLAWLQDKPAGTAVPKIDQVPKSAEPALEADKLRRAAMISADIEKISALVADDLVYTHSSGKVDDKKSLLDAIR' A
#
# COMPACT_ATOMS: atom_id res chain seq x y z
N MET A 1 -16.00 -30.69 -36.26
CA MET A 1 -16.14 -29.23 -36.33
C MET A 1 -16.21 -28.69 -34.92
N LEU A 2 -15.65 -27.50 -34.70
CA LEU A 2 -15.72 -26.67 -33.48
C LEU A 2 -14.81 -27.20 -32.35
N GLY A 3 -13.92 -26.44 -31.73
CA GLY A 3 -13.65 -25.01 -31.76
C GLY A 3 -12.84 -24.72 -30.48
N SER A 4 -11.74 -24.00 -30.65
CA SER A 4 -10.89 -23.48 -29.57
C SER A 4 -11.70 -22.69 -28.53
N THR A 5 -11.45 -22.96 -27.25
CA THR A 5 -11.49 -21.94 -26.19
C THR A 5 -10.40 -22.24 -25.16
N GLN A 6 -9.18 -21.84 -25.49
CA GLN A 6 -8.25 -21.40 -24.45
C GLN A 6 -8.91 -20.24 -23.70
N GLY A 7 -9.32 -20.48 -22.46
CA GLY A 7 -9.90 -19.45 -21.62
C GLY A 7 -9.98 -19.94 -20.19
N LEU A 8 -9.20 -19.28 -19.31
CA LEU A 8 -9.39 -19.27 -17.85
C LEU A 8 -8.83 -20.47 -17.06
N ALA A 9 -7.55 -20.82 -17.26
CA ALA A 9 -6.81 -21.72 -16.36
C ALA A 9 -6.51 -21.11 -14.96
N TRP A 10 -6.84 -19.83 -14.73
CA TRP A 10 -6.52 -19.13 -13.47
C TRP A 10 -7.72 -18.98 -12.52
N LEU A 11 -8.87 -19.60 -12.84
CA LEU A 11 -10.11 -19.47 -12.04
C LEU A 11 -10.49 -20.74 -11.25
N GLN A 12 -9.55 -21.67 -11.03
CA GLN A 12 -9.77 -22.85 -10.18
C GLN A 12 -8.94 -22.86 -8.90
N ASP A 13 -8.03 -21.90 -8.71
CA ASP A 13 -7.22 -21.79 -7.50
C ASP A 13 -7.64 -20.55 -6.69
N LYS A 14 -8.92 -20.52 -6.32
CA LYS A 14 -9.48 -19.48 -5.45
C LYS A 14 -9.30 -19.95 -4.01
N PRO A 15 -8.30 -19.48 -3.23
CA PRO A 15 -8.33 -19.73 -1.81
C PRO A 15 -9.62 -19.12 -1.27
N ALA A 16 -10.42 -19.96 -0.61
CA ALA A 16 -11.61 -19.56 0.10
C ALA A 16 -11.29 -18.34 0.97
N GLY A 17 -12.04 -17.26 0.74
CA GLY A 17 -12.06 -16.01 1.51
C GLY A 17 -10.77 -15.63 2.23
N THR A 18 -10.06 -14.63 1.74
CA THR A 18 -9.10 -13.89 2.58
C THR A 18 -9.86 -13.30 3.77
N ALA A 19 -9.90 -14.07 4.86
CA ALA A 19 -10.38 -13.61 6.15
C ALA A 19 -9.56 -12.38 6.50
N VAL A 20 -10.22 -11.26 6.79
CA VAL A 20 -9.56 -10.16 7.46
C VAL A 20 -9.02 -10.74 8.77
N PRO A 21 -7.70 -10.75 9.01
CA PRO A 21 -7.16 -11.31 10.23
C PRO A 21 -7.79 -10.60 11.42
N LYS A 22 -8.23 -11.36 12.42
CA LYS A 22 -8.66 -10.77 13.68
C LYS A 22 -7.48 -10.02 14.29
N ILE A 23 -7.74 -8.92 15.00
CA ILE A 23 -6.69 -8.00 15.49
C ILE A 23 -5.63 -8.72 16.36
N ASP A 24 -6.02 -9.81 17.02
CA ASP A 24 -5.17 -10.68 17.83
C ASP A 24 -4.28 -11.66 17.02
N GLN A 25 -4.51 -11.80 15.71
CA GLN A 25 -3.76 -12.68 14.80
C GLN A 25 -2.76 -11.93 13.92
N VAL A 26 -2.68 -10.61 14.06
CA VAL A 26 -1.69 -9.84 13.32
C VAL A 26 -0.31 -10.22 13.89
N PRO A 27 0.65 -10.68 13.05
CA PRO A 27 1.96 -11.07 13.55
C PRO A 27 2.61 -9.91 14.30
N LYS A 28 3.38 -10.19 15.36
CA LYS A 28 4.09 -9.19 16.18
C LYS A 28 4.93 -8.19 15.36
N SER A 29 5.30 -8.56 14.13
CA SER A 29 5.94 -7.70 13.12
C SER A 29 5.05 -6.59 12.54
N ALA A 30 3.75 -6.57 12.82
CA ALA A 30 2.87 -5.49 12.42
C ALA A 30 2.81 -4.35 13.42
N GLU A 31 3.22 -4.56 14.67
CA GLU A 31 3.32 -3.49 15.67
C GLU A 31 4.28 -2.38 15.18
N PRO A 32 5.51 -2.69 14.69
CA PRO A 32 6.39 -1.66 14.13
C PRO A 32 5.81 -0.96 12.90
N ALA A 33 5.09 -1.69 12.03
CA ALA A 33 4.50 -1.12 10.82
C ALA A 33 3.32 -0.17 11.16
N LEU A 34 2.52 -0.54 12.16
CA LEU A 34 1.41 0.28 12.65
C LEU A 34 1.93 1.59 13.27
N GLU A 35 2.98 1.52 14.10
CA GLU A 35 3.59 2.72 14.68
C GLU A 35 4.24 3.61 13.60
N ALA A 36 4.92 3.02 12.61
CA ALA A 36 5.46 3.77 11.48
C ALA A 36 4.36 4.49 10.68
N ASP A 37 3.21 3.83 10.44
CA ASP A 37 2.08 4.47 9.75
C ASP A 37 1.43 5.58 10.57
N LYS A 38 1.28 5.41 11.90
CA LYS A 38 0.81 6.48 12.79
C LYS A 38 1.70 7.71 12.71
N LEU A 39 3.02 7.52 12.75
CA LEU A 39 4.00 8.60 12.63
C LEU A 39 3.92 9.27 11.25
N ARG A 40 3.83 8.48 10.18
CA ARG A 40 3.69 8.97 8.80
C ARG A 40 2.41 9.80 8.66
N ARG A 41 1.29 9.32 9.18
CA ARG A 41 0.00 10.02 9.15
C ARG A 41 0.06 11.35 9.92
N ALA A 42 0.65 11.34 11.12
CA ALA A 42 0.81 12.56 11.90
C ALA A 42 1.67 13.60 11.17
N ALA A 43 2.79 13.17 10.58
CA ALA A 43 3.68 14.03 9.81
C ALA A 43 2.99 14.62 8.56
N MET A 44 2.19 13.82 7.85
CA MET A 44 1.40 14.31 6.71
C MET A 44 0.35 15.35 7.11
N ILE A 45 -0.32 15.18 8.26
CA ILE A 45 -1.31 16.15 8.76
C ILE A 45 -0.66 17.47 9.14
N SER A 46 0.54 17.43 9.73
CA SER A 46 1.27 18.64 10.12
C SER A 46 2.17 19.21 9.03
N ALA A 47 2.13 18.65 7.80
CA ALA A 47 3.03 19.00 6.70
C ALA A 47 4.54 18.98 7.09
N ASP A 48 4.94 18.05 7.96
CA ASP A 48 6.34 17.89 8.41
C ASP A 48 7.15 17.14 7.34
N ILE A 49 7.63 17.89 6.35
CA ILE A 49 8.33 17.37 5.16
C ILE A 49 9.58 16.56 5.54
N GLU A 50 10.35 17.01 6.53
CA GLU A 50 11.57 16.32 6.95
C GLU A 50 11.24 14.94 7.52
N LYS A 51 10.22 14.87 8.38
CA LYS A 51 9.78 13.63 8.98
C LYS A 51 9.13 12.68 7.98
N ILE A 52 8.36 13.21 7.02
CA ILE A 52 7.81 12.40 5.92
C ILE A 52 8.97 11.80 5.10
N SER A 53 9.97 12.60 4.75
CA SER A 53 11.14 12.15 3.97
C SER A 53 11.94 11.05 4.66
N ALA A 54 12.06 11.09 5.98
CA ALA A 54 12.73 10.06 6.78
C ALA A 54 11.93 8.74 6.90
N LEU A 55 10.61 8.81 6.81
CA LEU A 55 9.72 7.65 6.96
C LEU A 55 9.45 6.90 5.66
N VAL A 56 9.64 7.53 4.50
CA VAL A 56 9.37 6.94 3.19
C VAL A 56 10.65 6.54 2.47
N ALA A 57 10.64 5.35 1.86
CA ALA A 57 11.75 4.83 1.08
C ALA A 57 11.98 5.66 -0.20
N ASP A 58 13.19 5.62 -0.74
CA ASP A 58 13.55 6.37 -1.95
C ASP A 58 12.88 5.82 -3.23
N ASP A 59 12.45 4.57 -3.21
CA ASP A 59 11.70 3.89 -4.28
C ASP A 59 10.18 3.94 -4.07
N LEU A 60 9.68 4.89 -3.27
CA LEU A 60 8.26 5.07 -3.01
C LEU A 60 7.45 5.19 -4.30
N VAL A 61 6.36 4.43 -4.38
CA VAL A 61 5.30 4.57 -5.38
C VAL A 61 3.98 4.84 -4.66
N TYR A 62 3.47 6.07 -4.78
CA TYR A 62 2.21 6.48 -4.15
C TYR A 62 1.12 6.69 -5.20
N THR A 63 0.16 5.77 -5.26
CA THR A 63 -0.96 5.85 -6.20
C THR A 63 -2.18 6.48 -5.53
N HIS A 64 -2.64 7.59 -6.08
CA HIS A 64 -3.85 8.28 -5.66
C HIS A 64 -5.10 7.58 -6.20
N SER A 65 -6.25 7.83 -5.59
CA SER A 65 -7.55 7.34 -6.09
C SER A 65 -7.90 7.85 -7.49
N SER A 66 -7.26 8.93 -7.95
CA SER A 66 -7.36 9.44 -9.33
C SER A 66 -6.55 8.64 -10.35
N GLY A 67 -5.69 7.73 -9.90
CA GLY A 67 -4.70 7.04 -10.74
C GLY A 67 -3.42 7.84 -10.99
N LYS A 68 -3.29 9.06 -10.44
CA LYS A 68 -1.99 9.75 -10.38
C LYS A 68 -1.01 8.92 -9.56
N VAL A 69 0.22 8.80 -10.03
CA VAL A 69 1.30 8.15 -9.29
C VAL A 69 2.34 9.21 -8.94
N ASP A 70 2.71 9.28 -7.67
CA ASP A 70 3.80 10.11 -7.18
C ASP A 70 4.98 9.25 -6.72
N ASP A 71 6.19 9.73 -7.02
CA ASP A 71 7.42 9.25 -6.39
C ASP A 71 7.69 10.04 -5.09
N LYS A 72 8.76 9.69 -4.35
CA LYS A 72 9.11 10.40 -3.11
C LYS A 72 9.23 11.91 -3.32
N LYS A 73 9.88 12.34 -4.41
CA LYS A 73 10.11 13.75 -4.68
C LYS A 73 8.79 14.46 -4.99
N SER A 74 7.97 13.92 -5.89
CA SER A 74 6.72 14.55 -6.30
C SER A 74 5.66 14.52 -5.18
N LEU A 75 5.69 13.52 -4.29
CA LEU A 75 4.89 13.51 -3.07
C LEU A 75 5.28 14.65 -2.12
N LEU A 76 6.57 14.81 -1.81
CA LEU A 76 7.04 15.86 -0.90
C LEU A 76 6.82 17.25 -1.49
N ASP A 77 6.99 17.41 -2.80
CA ASP A 77 6.74 18.67 -3.51
C ASP A 77 5.23 19.03 -3.54
N ALA A 78 4.32 18.05 -3.48
CA ALA A 78 2.87 18.28 -3.44
C ALA A 78 2.31 18.70 -2.07
N ILE A 79 3.08 18.52 -1.00
CA ILE A 79 2.68 18.86 0.39
C ILE A 79 3.17 20.25 0.80
N ARG A 80 4.19 20.78 0.13
CA ARG A 80 4.72 22.14 0.31
C ARG A 80 3.76 23.21 -0.18
#